data_AF-A0A933A6J4-F1
#
_entry.id   AF-A0A933A6J4-F1
#
_cell.length_a   1.000
_cell.length_b   1.000
_cell.length_c   1.000
_cell.angle_alpha   90.00
_cell.angle_beta   90.00
_cell.angle_gamma   90.00
#
_symmetry.space_group_name_H-M   'P 1'
#
loop_
_entity.id
_entity.type
_entity.pdbx_description
1 polymer ?
#
loop_
_entity_poly.entity_id
_entity_poly.type
_entity_poly.pdbx_seq_one_letter_code
_entity_poly.pdbx_strand_id
1 'polypeptide(L)'
;RDVVAALRRAMGLDAPLVVQFWLWLTRTLRGDLGKSFISGYSVSELLWTTFLPTLELALATLVMAVAIGGALGLISATRKGAWRQAATAYSSLALTLPNFWTGVLAVLIFAVTLRWFPPSGRVSLLADPLGALTFLALPTLTLGFRLSGVICRFTQGALLEVLREDYIRTARAKGLSDRTTVRRHALPNALVPLVTVLGIEFGRLLGGVVIVESIFSWPGIGRLIVQAIGNRDYAVIQGALLFLTLCVIVVSLLVDVTYGLIDPRIRYS
;
A
#
# COMPACT_ATOMS: atom_id res chain seq x y z
N ARG A 1 -33.71 16.24 -26.50
CA ARG A 1 -34.33 15.24 -25.59
C ARG A 1 -34.08 13.81 -26.09
N ASP A 2 -33.94 13.62 -27.41
CA ASP A 2 -33.75 12.30 -28.04
C ASP A 2 -32.39 11.66 -27.77
N VAL A 3 -31.31 12.46 -27.68
CA VAL A 3 -29.96 11.96 -27.35
C VAL A 3 -29.92 11.34 -25.94
N VAL A 4 -30.57 11.97 -24.96
CA VAL A 4 -30.64 11.44 -23.59
C VAL A 4 -31.48 10.17 -23.52
N ALA A 5 -32.59 10.11 -24.26
CA ALA A 5 -33.44 8.92 -24.33
C ALA A 5 -32.77 7.75 -25.08
N ALA A 6 -31.99 8.04 -26.13
CA ALA A 6 -31.18 7.06 -26.83
C ALA A 6 -30.06 6.51 -25.94
N LEU A 7 -29.41 7.38 -25.15
CA LEU A 7 -28.37 6.99 -24.20
C LEU A 7 -28.94 6.12 -23.07
N ARG A 8 -30.12 6.47 -22.53
CA ARG A 8 -30.83 5.65 -21.52
C ARG A 8 -31.13 4.25 -22.05
N ARG A 9 -31.62 4.13 -23.29
CA ARG A 9 -31.88 2.83 -23.94
C ARG A 9 -30.60 2.04 -24.16
N ALA A 10 -29.54 2.68 -24.67
CA ALA A 10 -28.25 2.03 -24.89
C ALA A 10 -27.63 1.51 -23.58
N MET A 11 -27.85 2.21 -22.47
CA MET A 11 -27.39 1.84 -21.13
C MET A 11 -28.32 0.86 -20.41
N GLY A 12 -29.49 0.54 -20.97
CA GLY A 12 -30.49 -0.31 -20.31
C GLY A 12 -31.20 0.36 -19.13
N LEU A 13 -31.08 1.68 -18.97
CA LEU A 13 -31.65 2.45 -17.85
C LEU A 13 -33.18 2.53 -17.88
N ASP A 14 -33.81 2.13 -18.99
CA ASP A 14 -35.27 2.10 -19.12
C ASP A 14 -35.91 0.81 -18.59
N ALA A 15 -35.10 -0.19 -18.24
CA ALA A 15 -35.57 -1.45 -17.65
C ALA A 15 -35.81 -1.30 -16.13
N PRO A 16 -36.63 -2.15 -15.49
CA PRO A 16 -36.73 -2.21 -14.03
C PRO A 16 -35.36 -2.42 -13.36
N LEU A 17 -35.15 -1.83 -12.17
CA LEU A 17 -33.86 -1.88 -11.46
C LEU A 17 -33.30 -3.30 -11.28
N VAL A 18 -34.18 -4.28 -11.04
CA VAL A 18 -33.80 -5.69 -10.90
C VAL A 18 -33.20 -6.24 -12.21
N VAL A 19 -33.77 -5.87 -13.36
CA VAL A 19 -33.26 -6.28 -14.67
C VAL A 19 -31.92 -5.59 -14.96
N GLN A 20 -31.79 -4.30 -14.63
CA GLN A 20 -30.53 -3.57 -14.76
C GLN A 20 -29.41 -4.23 -13.94
N PHE A 21 -29.71 -4.62 -12.71
CA PHE A 21 -28.76 -5.31 -11.83
C PHE A 21 -28.30 -6.64 -12.42
N TRP A 22 -29.22 -7.50 -12.87
CA TRP A 22 -28.86 -8.80 -13.45
C TRP A 22 -28.08 -8.66 -14.76
N LEU A 23 -28.42 -7.68 -15.61
CA LEU A 23 -27.65 -7.36 -16.81
C LEU A 23 -26.23 -6.89 -16.46
N TRP A 24 -26.10 -5.99 -15.48
CA TRP A 24 -24.80 -5.52 -15.01
C TRP A 24 -23.97 -6.67 -14.41
N LEU A 25 -24.57 -7.50 -13.56
CA LEU A 25 -23.90 -8.63 -12.93
C LEU A 25 -23.40 -9.65 -13.96
N THR A 26 -24.25 -10.05 -14.91
CA THR A 26 -23.87 -11.01 -15.96
C THR A 26 -22.79 -10.49 -16.90
N ARG A 27 -22.79 -9.19 -17.22
CA ARG A 27 -21.70 -8.55 -17.99
C ARG A 27 -20.41 -8.47 -17.18
N THR A 28 -20.50 -8.06 -15.92
CA THR A 28 -19.36 -7.95 -15.00
C THR A 28 -18.67 -9.29 -14.80
N LEU A 29 -19.44 -10.37 -14.61
CA LEU A 29 -18.90 -11.74 -14.49
C LEU A 29 -18.19 -12.23 -15.77
N ARG A 30 -18.49 -11.63 -16.93
CA ARG A 30 -17.79 -11.88 -18.21
C ARG A 30 -16.61 -10.94 -18.44
N GLY A 31 -16.30 -10.07 -17.49
CA GLY A 31 -15.23 -9.07 -17.58
C GLY A 31 -15.61 -7.77 -18.29
N ASP A 32 -16.87 -7.61 -18.70
CA ASP A 32 -17.38 -6.36 -19.29
C ASP A 32 -17.91 -5.44 -18.18
N LEU A 33 -17.07 -4.49 -17.78
CA LEU A 33 -17.39 -3.45 -16.80
C LEU A 33 -18.06 -2.22 -17.45
N GLY A 34 -18.39 -2.30 -18.74
CA GLY A 34 -18.93 -1.20 -19.51
C GLY A 34 -17.87 -0.22 -20.00
N LYS A 35 -18.33 0.97 -20.39
CA LYS A 35 -17.50 2.05 -20.93
C LYS A 35 -17.63 3.31 -20.10
N SER A 36 -16.54 4.05 -20.00
CA SER A 36 -16.53 5.40 -19.43
C SER A 36 -17.39 6.33 -20.28
N PHE A 37 -18.30 7.08 -19.65
CA PHE A 37 -19.13 8.06 -20.36
C PHE A 37 -18.36 9.31 -20.78
N ILE A 38 -17.22 9.55 -20.13
CA ILE A 38 -16.38 10.72 -20.38
C ILE A 38 -15.37 10.43 -21.47
N SER A 39 -14.66 9.30 -21.37
CA SER A 39 -13.54 8.98 -22.26
C SER A 39 -13.89 8.00 -23.38
N GLY A 40 -15.00 7.27 -23.27
CA GLY A 40 -15.41 6.26 -24.25
C GLY A 40 -14.63 4.94 -24.18
N TYR A 41 -13.52 4.89 -23.44
CA TYR A 41 -12.73 3.67 -23.23
C TYR A 41 -13.47 2.63 -22.39
N SER A 42 -13.08 1.37 -22.57
CA SER A 42 -13.57 0.28 -21.73
C SER A 42 -13.06 0.46 -20.29
N VAL A 43 -13.94 0.23 -19.31
CA VAL A 43 -13.56 0.39 -17.90
C VAL A 43 -12.48 -0.62 -17.51
N SER A 44 -12.54 -1.85 -18.04
CA SER A 44 -11.51 -2.88 -17.84
C SER A 44 -10.11 -2.42 -18.28
N GLU A 45 -10.00 -1.75 -19.43
CA GLU A 45 -8.73 -1.22 -19.94
C GLU A 45 -8.21 -0.06 -19.08
N LEU A 46 -9.09 0.85 -18.68
CA LEU A 46 -8.74 1.94 -17.76
C LEU A 46 -8.23 1.39 -16.42
N LEU A 47 -8.85 0.33 -15.90
CA LEU A 47 -8.41 -0.30 -14.66
C LEU A 47 -7.06 -0.99 -14.81
N TRP A 48 -6.85 -1.75 -15.89
CA TRP A 48 -5.59 -2.44 -16.10
C TRP A 48 -4.40 -1.48 -16.26
N THR A 49 -4.60 -0.41 -17.03
CA THR A 49 -3.57 0.62 -17.27
C THR A 49 -3.25 1.44 -16.02
N THR A 50 -4.21 1.60 -15.11
CA THR A 50 -4.02 2.30 -13.84
C THR A 50 -3.60 1.38 -12.67
N PHE A 51 -3.83 0.07 -12.78
CA PHE A 51 -3.47 -0.90 -11.75
C PHE A 51 -1.96 -1.05 -11.59
N LEU A 52 -1.23 -1.24 -12.69
CA LEU A 52 0.23 -1.38 -12.67
C LEU A 52 0.94 -0.20 -11.97
N PRO A 53 0.63 1.08 -12.27
CA PRO A 53 1.15 2.22 -11.50
C PRO A 53 0.85 2.14 -10.02
N THR A 54 -0.38 1.81 -9.63
CA THR A 54 -0.74 1.70 -8.21
C THR A 54 0.06 0.59 -7.52
N LEU A 55 0.23 -0.55 -8.19
CA LEU A 55 1.01 -1.68 -7.69
C LEU A 55 2.50 -1.33 -7.51
N GLU A 56 3.09 -0.66 -8.50
CA GLU A 56 4.48 -0.18 -8.43
C GLU A 56 4.68 0.72 -7.20
N LEU A 57 3.80 1.69 -7.01
CA LEU A 57 3.85 2.61 -5.87
C LEU A 57 3.68 1.88 -4.54
N ALA A 58 2.74 0.93 -4.46
CA ALA A 58 2.50 0.14 -3.25
C ALA A 58 3.71 -0.74 -2.89
N LEU A 59 4.32 -1.40 -3.86
CA LEU A 59 5.50 -2.25 -3.64
C LEU A 59 6.73 -1.43 -3.24
N ALA A 60 7.00 -0.31 -3.93
CA ALA A 60 8.09 0.59 -3.56
C ALA A 60 7.92 1.15 -2.14
N THR A 61 6.68 1.50 -1.79
CA THR A 61 6.31 1.95 -0.43
C THR A 61 6.62 0.88 0.61
N LEU A 62 6.22 -0.37 0.34
CA LEU A 62 6.45 -1.49 1.25
C LEU A 62 7.94 -1.75 1.45
N VAL A 63 8.71 -1.82 0.36
CA VAL A 63 10.17 -2.05 0.40
C VAL A 63 10.86 -0.96 1.23
N MET A 64 10.56 0.31 0.95
CA MET A 64 11.15 1.43 1.69
C MET A 64 10.74 1.40 3.16
N ALA A 65 9.47 1.10 3.46
CA ALA A 65 8.99 1.05 4.83
C ALA A 65 9.62 -0.08 5.65
N VAL A 66 9.82 -1.25 5.04
CA VAL A 66 10.54 -2.38 5.64
C VAL A 66 12.01 -2.02 5.86
N ALA A 67 12.67 -1.41 4.87
CA ALA A 67 14.06 -1.02 4.97
C ALA A 67 14.29 -0.01 6.11
N ILE A 68 13.52 1.08 6.14
CA ILE A 68 13.68 2.15 7.14
C ILE A 68 13.13 1.70 8.50
N GLY A 69 11.89 1.22 8.53
CA GLY A 69 11.21 0.83 9.76
C GLY A 69 11.88 -0.37 10.43
N GLY A 70 12.23 -1.39 9.65
CA GLY A 70 12.91 -2.58 10.16
C GLY A 70 14.30 -2.25 10.71
N ALA A 71 15.07 -1.39 10.01
CA ALA A 71 16.38 -0.95 10.50
C ALA A 71 16.27 -0.13 11.79
N LEU A 72 15.37 0.86 11.84
CA LEU A 72 15.18 1.67 13.04
C LEU A 72 14.67 0.83 14.23
N GLY A 73 13.74 -0.10 13.99
CA GLY A 73 13.24 -1.02 15.02
C GLY A 73 14.31 -1.98 15.53
N LEU A 74 15.17 -2.49 14.66
CA LEU A 74 16.31 -3.32 15.04
C LEU A 74 17.33 -2.53 15.87
N ILE A 75 17.66 -1.31 15.45
CA ILE A 75 18.60 -0.43 16.15
C ILE A 75 18.05 -0.06 17.53
N SER A 76 16.76 0.26 17.65
CA SER A 76 16.14 0.67 18.92
C SER A 76 15.93 -0.47 19.92
N ALA A 77 15.76 -1.70 19.43
CA ALA A 77 15.68 -2.89 20.26
C ALA A 77 17.05 -3.28 20.83
N THR A 78 18.10 -3.18 20.01
CA THR A 78 19.46 -3.61 20.36
C THR A 78 20.29 -2.53 21.06
N ARG A 79 20.10 -1.25 20.74
CA ARG A 79 20.81 -0.13 21.35
C ARG A 79 19.90 0.60 22.35
N LYS A 80 20.34 0.70 23.60
CA LYS A 80 19.63 1.40 24.68
C LYS A 80 19.87 2.93 24.61
N GLY A 81 19.09 3.69 25.36
CA GLY A 81 19.26 5.14 25.51
C GLY A 81 18.74 5.94 24.32
N ALA A 82 19.56 6.85 23.79
CA ALA A 82 19.19 7.82 22.76
C ALA A 82 18.61 7.17 21.48
N TRP A 83 19.14 6.03 21.04
CA TRP A 83 18.63 5.31 19.86
C TRP A 83 17.18 4.86 20.01
N ARG A 84 16.82 4.36 21.20
CA ARG A 84 15.45 3.96 21.50
C ARG A 84 14.50 5.15 21.55
N GLN A 85 14.94 6.24 22.19
CA GLN A 85 14.16 7.48 22.26
C GLN A 85 13.92 8.06 20.86
N ALA A 86 14.97 8.11 20.02
CA ALA A 86 14.88 8.59 18.64
C ALA A 86 13.92 7.74 17.78
N ALA A 87 13.99 6.41 17.86
CA ALA A 87 13.08 5.54 17.11
C ALA A 87 11.62 5.65 17.61
N THR A 88 11.42 5.84 18.92
CA THR A 88 10.09 6.06 19.50
C THR A 88 9.52 7.41 19.06
N ALA A 89 10.33 8.46 19.06
CA ALA A 89 9.94 9.78 18.57
C ALA A 89 9.62 9.74 17.07
N TYR A 90 10.47 9.12 16.25
CA TYR A 90 10.24 8.90 14.83
C TYR A 90 8.92 8.19 14.57
N SER A 91 8.69 7.04 15.23
CA SER A 91 7.47 6.26 15.03
C SER A 91 6.23 7.04 15.45
N SER A 92 6.32 7.85 16.51
CA SER A 92 5.21 8.68 16.99
C SER A 92 4.89 9.81 16.01
N LEU A 93 5.91 10.49 15.48
CA LEU A 93 5.75 11.51 14.44
C LEU A 93 5.14 10.91 13.17
N ALA A 94 5.69 9.79 12.69
CA ALA A 94 5.22 9.08 11.51
C ALA A 94 3.74 8.66 11.58
N LEU A 95 3.30 8.23 12.77
CA LEU A 95 1.92 7.79 13.00
C LEU A 95 0.94 8.96 13.20
N THR A 96 1.42 10.10 13.68
CA THR A 96 0.57 11.27 14.00
C THR A 96 0.29 12.11 12.77
N LEU A 97 1.25 12.17 11.84
CA LEU A 97 1.11 13.01 10.65
C LEU A 97 0.20 12.35 9.60
N PRO A 98 -0.87 13.02 9.15
CA PRO A 98 -1.72 12.50 8.09
C PRO A 98 -0.97 12.39 6.75
N ASN A 99 -1.20 11.33 5.97
CA ASN A 99 -0.53 11.10 4.69
C ASN A 99 -0.67 12.29 3.72
N PHE A 100 -1.86 12.91 3.65
CA PHE A 100 -2.10 14.03 2.75
C PHE A 100 -1.25 15.25 3.13
N TRP A 101 -1.11 15.51 4.43
CA TRP A 101 -0.34 16.64 4.96
C TRP A 101 1.15 16.42 4.71
N THR A 102 1.63 15.21 5.02
CA THR A 102 3.02 14.81 4.71
C THR A 102 3.30 14.91 3.21
N GLY A 103 2.36 14.53 2.34
CA GLY A 103 2.52 14.63 0.89
C GLY A 103 2.60 16.07 0.39
N VAL A 104 1.71 16.95 0.87
CA VAL A 104 1.74 18.38 0.53
C VAL A 104 3.04 19.03 0.99
N LEU A 105 3.50 18.73 2.21
CA LEU A 105 4.79 19.24 2.69
C LEU A 105 5.98 18.67 1.91
N ALA A 106 5.94 17.39 1.54
CA ALA A 106 6.99 16.78 0.74
C ALA A 106 7.11 17.48 -0.62
N VAL A 107 5.99 17.78 -1.28
CA VAL A 107 5.97 18.58 -2.52
C VAL A 107 6.53 19.98 -2.27
N LEU A 108 6.05 20.68 -1.24
CA LEU A 108 6.48 22.05 -0.95
C LEU A 108 7.99 22.13 -0.69
N ILE A 109 8.51 21.28 0.19
CA ILE A 109 9.91 21.32 0.62
C ILE A 109 10.81 20.78 -0.49
N PHE A 110 10.55 19.57 -0.99
CA PHE A 110 11.52 18.88 -1.84
C PHE A 110 11.35 19.18 -3.33
N ALA A 111 10.14 19.45 -3.81
CA ALA A 111 9.91 19.76 -5.22
C ALA A 111 9.90 21.26 -5.51
N VAL A 112 9.25 22.07 -4.66
CA VAL A 112 9.10 23.51 -4.91
C VAL A 112 10.28 24.32 -4.36
N THR A 113 10.60 24.17 -3.08
CA THR A 113 11.67 24.95 -2.43
C THR A 113 13.05 24.45 -2.80
N LEU A 114 13.34 23.17 -2.58
CA LEU A 114 14.67 22.58 -2.81
C LEU A 114 14.90 22.17 -4.26
N ARG A 115 13.83 21.91 -5.03
CA ARG A 115 13.88 21.44 -6.43
C ARG A 115 14.72 20.18 -6.64
N TRP A 116 14.73 19.29 -5.65
CA TRP A 116 15.45 18.02 -5.71
C TRP A 116 14.71 16.98 -6.55
N PHE A 117 13.38 17.03 -6.55
CA PHE A 117 12.53 16.05 -7.22
C PHE A 117 11.43 16.74 -8.04
N PRO A 118 10.92 16.09 -9.09
CA PRO A 118 9.76 16.58 -9.81
C PRO A 118 8.51 16.59 -8.90
N PRO A 119 7.62 17.57 -9.03
CA PRO A 119 6.44 17.69 -8.18
C PRO A 119 5.35 16.65 -8.50
N SER A 120 5.30 16.16 -9.74
CA SER A 120 4.23 15.29 -10.21
C SER A 120 4.61 14.57 -11.51
N GLY A 121 4.00 13.41 -11.74
CA GLY A 121 4.16 12.64 -12.99
C GLY A 121 4.60 11.20 -12.76
N ARG A 122 4.84 10.47 -13.85
CA ARG A 122 5.36 9.10 -13.83
C ARG A 122 6.18 8.85 -15.08
N VAL A 123 7.27 8.11 -14.91
CA VAL A 123 8.04 7.49 -15.99
C VAL A 123 8.00 5.98 -15.78
N SER A 124 7.88 5.22 -16.86
CA SER A 124 7.88 3.75 -16.76
C SER A 124 9.27 3.25 -16.37
N LEU A 125 9.34 2.38 -15.35
CA LEU A 125 10.59 1.72 -14.93
C LEU A 125 11.30 0.98 -16.07
N LEU A 126 10.54 0.46 -17.05
CA LEU A 126 11.11 -0.26 -18.20
C LEU A 126 11.73 0.68 -19.23
N ALA A 127 11.26 1.93 -19.30
CA ALA A 127 11.73 2.90 -20.28
C ALA A 127 12.94 3.70 -19.76
N ASP A 128 12.86 4.18 -18.52
CA ASP A 128 13.96 4.87 -17.83
C ASP A 128 13.87 4.58 -16.32
N PRO A 129 14.67 3.62 -15.82
CA PRO A 129 14.67 3.25 -14.41
C PRO A 129 15.05 4.40 -13.47
N LEU A 130 16.02 5.25 -13.86
CA LEU A 130 16.52 6.33 -13.00
C LEU A 130 15.51 7.47 -12.93
N GLY A 131 14.93 7.85 -14.08
CA GLY A 131 13.82 8.79 -14.13
C GLY A 131 12.63 8.28 -13.32
N ALA A 132 12.23 7.02 -13.51
CA ALA A 132 11.13 6.41 -12.77
C ALA A 132 11.34 6.48 -11.25
N LEU A 133 12.53 6.11 -10.75
CA LEU A 133 12.87 6.22 -9.32
C LEU A 133 12.76 7.67 -8.81
N THR A 134 13.12 8.65 -9.63
CA THR A 134 13.05 10.07 -9.29
C THR A 134 11.60 10.55 -9.11
N PHE A 135 10.68 10.13 -9.98
CA PHE A 135 9.24 10.41 -9.85
C PHE A 135 8.58 9.58 -8.73
N LEU A 136 9.08 8.37 -8.48
CA LEU A 136 8.56 7.45 -7.48
C LEU A 136 8.99 7.85 -6.05
N ALA A 137 10.10 8.54 -5.89
CA ALA A 137 10.72 8.85 -4.60
C ALA A 137 9.79 9.61 -3.64
N LEU A 138 9.23 10.76 -4.03
CA LEU A 138 8.37 11.55 -3.14
C LEU A 138 7.03 10.88 -2.79
N PRO A 139 6.28 10.28 -3.75
CA PRO A 139 5.09 9.49 -3.43
C PRO A 139 5.39 8.35 -2.45
N THR A 140 6.48 7.63 -2.70
CA THR A 140 6.93 6.50 -1.87
C THR A 140 7.33 6.97 -0.48
N LEU A 141 8.12 8.04 -0.38
CA LEU A 141 8.51 8.66 0.88
C LEU A 141 7.29 9.09 1.70
N THR A 142 6.28 9.65 1.04
CA THR A 142 5.05 10.11 1.70
C THR A 142 4.29 8.95 2.35
N LEU A 143 3.99 7.90 1.58
CA LEU A 143 3.25 6.75 2.09
C LEU A 143 4.09 5.92 3.07
N GLY A 144 5.36 5.72 2.72
CA GLY A 144 6.22 4.83 3.46
C GLY A 144 6.82 5.48 4.70
N PHE A 145 6.78 6.81 4.86
CA PHE A 145 7.10 7.46 6.14
C PHE A 145 6.12 7.06 7.24
N ARG A 146 4.81 7.05 6.98
CA ARG A 146 3.82 6.55 7.94
C ARG A 146 4.03 5.05 8.18
N LEU A 147 4.16 4.28 7.10
CA LEU A 147 4.27 2.83 7.19
C LEU A 147 5.56 2.39 7.91
N SER A 148 6.70 3.03 7.66
CA SER A 148 7.96 2.75 8.36
C SER A 148 7.84 3.01 9.86
N GLY A 149 7.06 4.00 10.29
CA GLY A 149 6.76 4.24 11.69
C GLY A 149 5.99 3.08 12.35
N VAL A 150 5.03 2.51 11.61
CA VAL A 150 4.33 1.28 12.04
C VAL A 150 5.32 0.12 12.17
N ILE A 151 6.07 -0.15 11.10
CA ILE A 151 7.05 -1.25 11.05
C ILE A 151 8.13 -1.10 12.12
N CYS A 152 8.62 0.11 12.37
CA CYS A 152 9.59 0.39 13.42
C CYS A 152 9.05 0.00 14.80
N ARG A 153 7.85 0.45 15.14
CA ARG A 153 7.20 0.16 16.43
C ARG A 153 6.98 -1.34 16.64
N PHE A 154 6.45 -2.03 15.62
CA PHE A 154 6.20 -3.47 15.70
C PHE A 154 7.50 -4.29 15.75
N THR A 155 8.48 -3.96 14.91
CA THR A 155 9.80 -4.62 14.91
C THR A 155 10.50 -4.46 16.25
N GLN A 156 10.45 -3.25 16.83
CA GLN A 156 11.02 -2.98 18.15
C GLN A 156 10.31 -3.81 19.24
N GLY A 157 8.97 -3.85 19.24
CA GLY A 157 8.19 -4.63 20.21
C GLY A 157 8.52 -6.12 20.14
N ALA A 158 8.42 -6.71 18.95
CA ALA A 158 8.67 -8.13 18.72
C ALA A 158 10.12 -8.54 19.09
N LEU A 159 11.12 -7.73 18.73
CA LEU A 159 12.50 -8.01 19.12
C LEU A 159 12.72 -7.92 20.63
N LEU A 160 12.08 -6.96 21.32
CA LEU A 160 12.23 -6.83 22.77
C LEU A 160 11.59 -7.99 23.53
N GLU A 161 10.49 -8.53 23.02
CA GLU A 161 9.85 -9.73 23.55
C GLU A 161 10.77 -10.95 23.36
N VAL A 162 11.20 -11.19 22.12
CA VAL A 162 12.10 -12.31 21.80
C VAL A 162 13.41 -12.25 22.58
N LEU A 163 14.01 -11.08 22.76
CA LEU A 163 15.27 -10.93 23.51
C LEU A 163 15.16 -11.27 25.01
N ARG A 164 13.94 -11.42 25.55
CA ARG A 164 13.69 -11.80 26.95
C ARG A 164 13.55 -13.30 27.15
N GLU A 165 13.42 -14.06 26.06
CA GLU A 165 13.22 -15.51 26.06
C GLU A 165 14.42 -16.31 26.59
N ASP A 166 14.14 -17.48 27.17
CA ASP A 166 15.14 -18.32 27.83
C ASP A 166 16.16 -18.93 26.86
N TYR A 167 15.76 -19.22 25.62
CA TYR A 167 16.70 -19.71 24.60
C TYR A 167 17.72 -18.64 24.19
N ILE A 168 17.36 -17.35 24.28
CA ILE A 168 18.31 -16.23 24.06
C ILE A 168 19.29 -16.13 25.23
N ARG A 169 18.82 -16.29 26.47
CA ARG A 169 19.69 -16.33 27.65
C ARG A 169 20.67 -17.51 27.57
N THR A 170 20.18 -18.67 27.15
CA THR A 170 20.98 -19.87 26.92
C THR A 170 22.02 -19.64 25.83
N ALA A 171 21.66 -18.99 24.72
CA ALA A 171 22.60 -18.64 23.66
C ALA A 171 23.74 -17.74 24.17
N ARG A 172 23.41 -16.71 24.96
CA ARG A 172 24.42 -15.85 25.60
C ARG A 172 25.30 -16.61 26.60
N ALA A 173 24.71 -17.51 27.39
CA ALA A 173 25.45 -18.34 28.34
C ALA A 173 26.44 -19.29 27.64
N LYS A 174 26.16 -19.71 26.41
CA LYS A 174 27.07 -20.47 25.55
C LYS A 174 28.19 -19.62 24.92
N GLY A 175 28.29 -18.33 25.24
CA GLY A 175 29.33 -17.43 24.74
C GLY A 175 29.07 -16.81 23.36
N LEU A 176 27.85 -16.92 22.82
CA LEU A 176 27.51 -16.28 21.55
C LEU A 176 27.52 -14.75 21.71
N SER A 177 28.18 -14.05 20.78
CA SER A 177 28.17 -12.58 20.75
C SER A 177 26.76 -12.02 20.61
N ASP A 178 26.51 -10.79 21.08
CA ASP A 178 25.21 -10.13 20.94
C ASP A 178 24.78 -10.01 19.47
N ARG A 179 25.72 -9.74 18.55
CA ARG A 179 25.43 -9.67 17.10
C ARG A 179 24.97 -11.02 16.56
N THR A 180 25.66 -12.10 16.94
CA THR A 180 25.29 -13.46 16.51
C THR A 180 23.95 -13.87 17.10
N THR A 181 23.72 -13.58 18.38
CA THR A 181 22.46 -13.86 19.09
C THR A 181 21.29 -13.15 18.43
N VAL A 182 21.43 -11.86 18.12
CA VAL A 182 20.38 -11.10 17.44
C VAL A 182 20.12 -11.61 16.03
N ARG A 183 21.16 -11.73 15.20
CA ARG A 183 20.98 -12.08 13.77
C ARG A 183 20.49 -13.50 13.57
N ARG A 184 20.97 -14.46 14.36
CA ARG A 184 20.70 -15.89 14.16
C ARG A 184 19.51 -16.40 14.96
N HIS A 185 19.25 -15.84 16.14
CA HIS A 185 18.22 -16.35 17.05
C HIS A 185 17.08 -15.37 17.26
N ALA A 186 17.34 -14.07 17.48
CA ALA A 186 16.26 -13.14 17.77
C ALA A 186 15.48 -12.71 16.51
N LEU A 187 16.20 -12.30 15.46
CA LEU A 187 15.59 -11.71 14.27
C LEU A 187 14.66 -12.68 13.52
N PRO A 188 15.04 -13.95 13.23
CA PRO A 188 14.13 -14.87 12.56
C PRO A 188 12.83 -15.12 13.32
N ASN A 189 12.88 -15.18 14.66
CA ASN A 189 11.70 -15.37 15.49
C ASN A 189 10.85 -14.10 15.63
N ALA A 190 11.48 -12.91 15.61
CA ALA A 190 10.77 -11.64 15.62
C ALA A 190 10.13 -11.28 14.26
N LEU A 191 10.57 -11.89 13.16
CA LEU A 191 9.99 -11.66 11.83
C LEU A 191 8.60 -12.30 11.65
N VAL A 192 8.28 -13.36 12.40
CA VAL A 192 6.98 -14.06 12.31
C VAL A 192 5.79 -13.10 12.52
N PRO A 193 5.71 -12.34 13.63
CA PRO A 193 4.63 -11.35 13.78
C PRO A 193 4.74 -10.18 12.78
N LEU A 194 5.95 -9.86 12.30
CA LEU A 194 6.15 -8.77 11.36
C LEU A 194 5.51 -9.04 10.00
N VAL A 195 5.57 -10.28 9.51
CA VAL A 195 4.93 -10.67 8.24
C VAL A 195 3.42 -10.44 8.29
N THR A 196 2.80 -10.78 9.43
CA THR A 196 1.36 -10.55 9.65
C THR A 196 1.00 -9.07 9.59
N VAL A 197 1.80 -8.23 10.26
CA VAL A 197 1.61 -6.76 10.24
C VAL A 197 1.79 -6.20 8.83
N LEU A 198 2.80 -6.68 8.09
CA LEU A 198 3.04 -6.25 6.70
C LEU A 198 1.84 -6.56 5.80
N GLY A 199 1.23 -7.74 5.97
CA GLY A 199 0.03 -8.12 5.22
C GLY A 199 -1.16 -7.22 5.51
N ILE A 200 -1.44 -6.96 6.79
CA ILE A 200 -2.52 -6.05 7.21
C ILE A 200 -2.27 -4.63 6.68
N GLU A 201 -1.05 -4.12 6.81
CA GLU A 201 -0.72 -2.78 6.34
C GLU A 201 -0.74 -2.68 4.81
N PHE A 202 -0.36 -3.73 4.08
CA PHE A 202 -0.47 -3.73 2.62
C PHE A 202 -1.94 -3.62 2.15
N GLY A 203 -2.87 -4.29 2.83
CA GLY A 203 -4.31 -4.08 2.57
C GLY A 203 -4.76 -2.64 2.84
N ARG A 204 -4.26 -2.01 3.92
CA ARG A 204 -4.55 -0.60 4.25
C ARG A 204 -3.90 0.39 3.28
N LEU A 205 -2.74 0.04 2.69
CA LEU A 205 -2.05 0.88 1.71
C LEU A 205 -2.93 1.17 0.49
N LEU A 206 -3.73 0.20 0.04
CA LEU A 206 -4.63 0.36 -1.10
C LEU A 206 -5.64 1.50 -0.90
N GLY A 207 -6.10 1.73 0.34
CA GLY A 207 -6.95 2.88 0.68
C GLY A 207 -6.16 4.20 0.78
N GLY A 208 -4.96 4.16 1.36
CA GLY A 208 -4.12 5.35 1.55
C GLY A 208 -3.48 5.90 0.27
N VAL A 209 -3.29 5.04 -0.74
CA VAL A 209 -2.65 5.41 -2.01
C VAL A 209 -3.47 6.46 -2.77
N VAL A 210 -4.81 6.45 -2.64
CA VAL A 210 -5.72 7.31 -3.41
C VAL A 210 -5.39 8.79 -3.30
N ILE A 211 -5.14 9.26 -2.08
CA ILE A 211 -4.85 10.66 -1.82
C ILE A 211 -3.46 11.03 -2.33
N VAL A 212 -2.48 10.15 -2.13
CA VAL A 212 -1.10 10.38 -2.57
C VAL A 212 -1.01 10.37 -4.10
N GLU A 213 -1.71 9.45 -4.77
CA GLU A 213 -1.80 9.46 -6.23
C GLU A 213 -2.39 10.75 -6.78
N SER A 214 -3.38 11.31 -6.07
CA SER A 214 -3.98 12.59 -6.45
C SER A 214 -3.02 13.76 -6.27
N ILE A 215 -2.29 13.82 -5.14
CA ILE A 215 -1.32 14.89 -4.84
C ILE A 215 -0.18 14.90 -5.87
N PHE A 216 0.40 13.73 -6.17
CA PHE A 216 1.55 13.62 -7.07
C PHE A 216 1.15 13.43 -8.54
N SER A 217 -0.14 13.53 -8.86
CA SER A 217 -0.71 13.21 -10.19
C SER A 217 -0.25 11.85 -10.73
N TRP A 218 -0.05 10.89 -9.84
CA TRP A 218 0.32 9.52 -10.20
C TRP A 218 -0.85 8.89 -10.96
N PRO A 219 -0.63 8.24 -12.12
CA PRO A 219 -1.71 7.73 -12.97
C PRO A 219 -2.25 6.38 -12.44
N GLY A 220 -2.64 6.32 -11.16
CA GLY A 220 -3.15 5.11 -10.52
C GLY A 220 -4.68 5.06 -10.37
N ILE A 221 -5.16 3.93 -9.86
CA ILE A 221 -6.60 3.64 -9.70
C ILE A 221 -7.28 4.65 -8.78
N GLY A 222 -6.61 5.05 -7.70
CA GLY A 222 -7.18 6.00 -6.76
C GLY A 222 -7.44 7.36 -7.40
N ARG A 223 -6.48 7.85 -8.19
CA ARG A 223 -6.69 9.08 -8.96
C ARG A 223 -7.81 8.91 -10.00
N LEU A 224 -7.90 7.77 -10.67
CA LEU A 224 -8.99 7.44 -11.60
C LEU A 224 -10.37 7.52 -10.90
N ILE A 225 -10.49 6.96 -9.70
CA ILE A 225 -11.72 7.02 -8.89
C ILE A 225 -12.08 8.48 -8.55
N VAL A 226 -11.12 9.26 -8.07
CA VAL A 226 -11.36 10.67 -7.70
C VAL A 226 -11.84 11.48 -8.92
N GLN A 227 -11.23 11.28 -10.08
CA GLN A 227 -11.65 11.92 -11.33
C GLN A 227 -13.04 11.45 -11.77
N ALA A 228 -13.34 10.15 -11.67
CA ALA A 228 -14.64 9.59 -12.03
C ALA A 228 -15.76 10.13 -11.11
N ILE A 229 -15.50 10.29 -9.81
CA ILE A 229 -16.43 10.93 -8.87
C ILE A 229 -16.72 12.38 -9.29
N GLY A 230 -15.68 13.16 -9.59
CA GLY A 230 -15.83 14.55 -10.04
C GLY A 230 -16.65 14.66 -11.34
N ASN A 231 -16.45 13.73 -12.28
CA ASN A 231 -17.14 13.70 -13.56
C ASN A 231 -18.47 12.93 -13.55
N ARG A 232 -18.87 12.36 -12.41
CA ARG A 232 -20.04 11.49 -12.26
C ARG A 232 -20.04 10.31 -13.25
N ASP A 233 -18.87 9.76 -13.53
CA ASP A 233 -18.71 8.58 -14.38
C ASP A 233 -18.97 7.29 -13.58
N TYR A 234 -20.26 6.97 -13.41
CA TYR A 234 -20.69 5.86 -12.56
C TYR A 234 -20.16 4.49 -13.02
N ALA A 235 -19.93 4.28 -14.31
CA ALA A 235 -19.39 3.02 -14.82
C ALA A 235 -17.96 2.80 -14.32
N VAL A 236 -17.12 3.85 -14.39
CA VAL A 236 -15.74 3.79 -13.87
C VAL A 236 -15.73 3.64 -12.35
N ILE A 237 -16.58 4.38 -11.63
CA ILE A 237 -16.66 4.28 -10.16
C ILE A 237 -17.01 2.85 -9.72
N GLN A 238 -18.06 2.26 -10.29
CA GLN A 238 -18.51 0.90 -9.95
C GLN A 238 -17.44 -0.14 -10.29
N GLY A 239 -16.87 -0.07 -11.50
CA GLY A 239 -15.83 -0.99 -11.94
C GLY A 239 -14.57 -0.90 -11.08
N ALA A 240 -14.13 0.32 -10.76
CA ALA A 240 -12.95 0.55 -9.92
C ALA A 240 -13.15 0.09 -8.48
N LEU A 241 -14.31 0.35 -7.88
CA LEU A 241 -14.62 -0.13 -6.52
C LEU A 241 -14.68 -1.66 -6.46
N LEU A 242 -15.31 -2.30 -7.44
CA LEU A 242 -15.39 -3.76 -7.53
C LEU A 242 -13.99 -4.36 -7.70
N PHE A 243 -13.20 -3.81 -8.62
CA PHE A 243 -11.83 -4.26 -8.87
C PHE A 243 -10.92 -4.07 -7.65
N LEU A 244 -10.96 -2.90 -6.99
CA LEU A 244 -10.20 -2.64 -5.78
C LEU A 244 -10.60 -3.59 -4.64
N THR A 245 -11.90 -3.84 -4.47
CA THR A 245 -12.42 -4.79 -3.48
C THR A 245 -11.89 -6.20 -3.76
N LEU A 246 -11.94 -6.64 -5.01
CA LEU A 246 -11.39 -7.94 -5.43
C LEU A 246 -9.88 -8.01 -5.15
N CYS A 247 -9.11 -6.96 -5.49
CA CYS A 247 -7.69 -6.89 -5.19
C CYS A 247 -7.42 -7.01 -3.68
N VAL A 248 -8.17 -6.29 -2.84
CA VAL A 248 -8.05 -6.37 -1.38
C VAL A 248 -8.34 -7.80 -0.90
N ILE A 249 -9.40 -8.43 -1.38
CA ILE A 249 -9.74 -9.81 -1.02
C ILE A 249 -8.62 -10.78 -1.41
N VAL A 250 -8.11 -10.69 -2.65
CA VAL A 250 -7.02 -11.54 -3.15
C VAL A 250 -5.76 -11.34 -2.30
N VAL A 251 -5.41 -10.09 -2.01
CA VAL A 251 -4.26 -9.74 -1.17
C VAL A 251 -4.43 -10.29 0.25
N SER A 252 -5.58 -10.10 0.86
CA SER A 252 -5.88 -10.64 2.20
C SER A 252 -5.77 -12.16 2.21
N LEU A 253 -6.33 -12.84 1.21
CA LEU A 253 -6.20 -14.29 1.06
C LEU A 253 -4.74 -14.73 0.93
N LEU A 254 -3.93 -14.02 0.13
CA LEU A 254 -2.50 -14.31 0.00
C LEU A 254 -1.75 -14.13 1.33
N VAL A 255 -2.11 -13.12 2.11
CA VAL A 255 -1.55 -12.89 3.45
C VAL A 255 -1.93 -14.02 4.40
N ASP A 256 -3.20 -14.43 4.42
CA ASP A 256 -3.69 -15.50 5.28
C ASP A 256 -3.03 -16.85 4.93
N VAL A 257 -2.86 -17.15 3.63
CA VAL A 257 -2.11 -18.33 3.17
C VAL A 257 -0.64 -18.25 3.59
N THR A 258 -0.02 -17.08 3.44
CA THR A 258 1.39 -16.87 3.85
C THR A 258 1.54 -17.07 5.36
N TYR A 259 0.58 -16.60 6.16
CA TYR A 259 0.53 -16.83 7.60
C TYR A 259 0.44 -18.34 7.93
N GLY A 260 -0.46 -19.07 7.26
CA GLY A 260 -0.59 -20.53 7.40
C GLY A 260 0.67 -21.32 7.03
N LEU A 261 1.48 -20.81 6.11
CA LEU A 261 2.76 -21.44 5.72
C LEU A 261 3.90 -21.12 6.70
N ILE A 262 3.92 -19.92 7.28
CA ILE A 262 5.01 -19.45 8.15
C ILE A 262 4.83 -19.90 9.60
N ASP A 263 3.59 -20.02 10.09
CA ASP A 263 3.30 -20.42 11.46
C ASP A 263 2.90 -21.90 11.54
N PRO A 264 3.84 -22.82 11.84
CA PRO A 264 3.53 -24.24 11.99
C PRO A 264 2.66 -24.56 13.22
N ARG A 265 2.36 -23.58 14.10
CA ARG A 265 1.51 -23.80 15.28
C ARG A 265 0.01 -23.77 14.97
N ILE A 266 -0.38 -23.31 13.77
CA ILE A 266 -1.78 -23.36 13.29
C ILE A 266 -2.12 -24.75 12.76
N ARG A 267 -1.14 -25.66 12.64
CA ARG A 267 -1.38 -27.10 12.45
C ARG A 267 -1.86 -27.73 13.77
N TYR A 268 -3.07 -27.41 14.20
CA TYR A 268 -3.80 -28.25 15.14
C TYR A 268 -4.90 -29.01 14.39
N SER A 269 -4.63 -30.31 14.26
CA SER A 269 -5.47 -31.44 13.79
C SER A 269 -5.85 -31.50 12.32
#